data_AF-L5JXU3-F1
#
_entry.id   AF-L5JXU3-F1
#
_cell.length_a   1.000
_cell.length_b   1.000
_cell.length_c   1.000
_cell.angle_alpha   90.00
_cell.angle_beta   90.00
_cell.angle_gamma   90.00
#
_symmetry.space_group_name_H-M   'P 1'
#
loop_
_entity.id
_entity.type
_entity.pdbx_description
1 polymer ?
#
loop_
_entity_poly.entity_id
_entity_poly.type
_entity_poly.pdbx_seq_one_letter_code
_entity_poly.pdbx_strand_id
1 'polypeptide(L)'
;MALLPICLALAFSLTAVGSSHWCEGTRRVAKPLCQDHPGELHCLLFIRNSSSRKRDNRSQAVQYIWETGDDKFIQRRFHVGLWQSCEESLSSTGVLWLSITAEVLNILLILTSTILLGSRMSYHSSGFHWLKVDASVAILMVLAGLLGMVAHMMYATIFQISVSLGPEDWRPQTWDYGWSYCLAWSSFALCMAVSVMAMSRYTAARLEFTEKQRLQRGILPPMHECLYGSAAPTLPKRDQEWKWLHAAKQVIILARENNKANRTDSPENMHGVNKMGVIAVLILPLLLLGISGLLFIYQEVSRLWSKSAVQNKVVVITDAISGLGKECARVFHTGGARLVLCGKNWERLENLYDALISVADPSKDVAKEVLDCYGCVDILVNNASMKVKGPAHKISLELDKKIMDANYFGPITLTKGHVTLLPNMISRRTGQIVLVNNIQGKFGIPFRTAYAASKHAALGFFDCLRAEVEEYDVVVSTVSPTFIRSYHVYPVFFRKLTYGVHPVDVAEEVMRTVRRKKQEVFMANPIPKAAVYVRTFFPEFFFAVVACGVKERLNVPEEG
;
A
#
# COMPACT_ATOMS: atom_id res chain seq x y z
N MET A 1 -40.12 8.33 -12.38
CA MET A 1 -39.19 7.36 -11.78
C MET A 1 -37.71 7.80 -11.79
N ALA A 2 -37.21 8.57 -12.76
CA ALA A 2 -35.80 9.02 -12.77
C ALA A 2 -35.52 10.32 -11.97
N LEU A 3 -36.56 11.08 -11.59
CA LEU A 3 -36.41 12.35 -10.88
C LEU A 3 -35.98 12.19 -9.41
N LEU A 4 -36.59 11.22 -8.70
CA LEU A 4 -36.28 10.94 -7.30
C LEU A 4 -34.78 10.66 -7.04
N PRO A 5 -34.10 9.75 -7.78
CA PRO A 5 -32.67 9.51 -7.56
C PRO A 5 -31.77 10.70 -7.90
N ILE A 6 -32.17 11.58 -8.84
CA ILE A 6 -31.42 12.82 -9.14
C ILE A 6 -31.58 13.83 -8.00
N CYS A 7 -32.79 14.00 -7.47
CA CYS A 7 -33.02 14.87 -6.31
C CYS A 7 -32.25 14.37 -5.08
N LEU A 8 -32.17 13.05 -4.88
CA LEU A 8 -31.36 12.45 -3.81
C LEU A 8 -29.87 12.68 -4.02
N ALA A 9 -29.36 12.53 -5.25
CA ALA A 9 -27.96 12.86 -5.58
C ALA A 9 -27.64 14.34 -5.32
N LEU A 10 -28.55 15.25 -5.68
CA LEU A 10 -28.40 16.68 -5.41
C LEU A 10 -28.36 16.97 -3.91
N ALA A 11 -29.29 16.39 -3.14
CA ALA A 11 -29.33 16.55 -1.69
C ALA A 11 -28.07 16.01 -1.01
N PHE A 12 -27.57 14.84 -1.41
CA PHE A 12 -26.33 14.28 -0.88
C PHE A 12 -25.11 15.12 -1.23
N SER A 13 -25.02 15.66 -2.45
CA SER A 13 -23.92 16.54 -2.86
C SER A 13 -23.91 17.85 -2.09
N LEU A 14 -25.07 18.49 -1.91
CA LEU A 14 -25.22 19.72 -1.12
C LEU A 14 -24.89 19.48 0.36
N THR A 15 -25.34 18.36 0.92
CA THR A 15 -25.07 17.98 2.31
C THR A 15 -23.59 17.67 2.54
N ALA A 16 -22.94 17.01 1.57
CA ALA A 16 -21.52 16.73 1.63
C ALA A 16 -20.69 18.03 1.62
N VAL A 17 -20.93 18.94 0.66
CA VAL A 17 -20.19 20.21 0.56
C VAL A 17 -20.44 21.16 1.74
N GLY A 18 -21.66 21.18 2.27
CA GLY A 18 -22.02 22.01 3.43
C GLY A 18 -21.56 21.48 4.79
N SER A 19 -21.10 20.23 4.86
CA SER A 19 -20.72 19.58 6.11
C SER A 19 -19.24 19.79 6.44
N SER A 20 -18.94 19.93 7.73
CA SER A 20 -17.59 20.00 8.27
C SER A 20 -16.95 18.62 8.54
N HIS A 21 -17.61 17.53 8.17
CA HIS A 21 -17.22 16.14 8.47
C HIS A 21 -16.67 15.38 7.26
N TRP A 22 -15.74 15.98 6.51
CA TRP A 22 -15.06 15.27 5.41
C TRP A 22 -13.97 14.34 5.92
N CYS A 23 -13.18 14.82 6.88
CA CYS A 23 -12.16 14.06 7.56
C CYS A 23 -12.35 14.20 9.07
N GLU A 24 -12.30 13.08 9.79
CA GLU A 24 -12.38 13.05 11.24
C GLU A 24 -11.12 12.40 11.78
N GLY A 25 -10.57 12.93 12.87
CA GLY A 25 -9.34 12.36 13.42
C GLY A 25 -9.01 12.80 14.83
N THR A 26 -7.87 12.35 15.31
CA THR A 26 -7.32 12.74 16.61
C THR A 26 -6.09 13.62 16.43
N ARG A 27 -6.01 14.71 17.20
CA ARG A 27 -4.85 15.62 17.21
C ARG A 27 -4.38 15.87 18.63
N ARG A 28 -3.09 16.19 18.78
CA ARG A 28 -2.51 16.61 20.06
C ARG A 28 -2.62 18.13 20.17
N VAL A 29 -3.09 18.63 21.30
CA VAL A 29 -3.19 20.07 21.58
C VAL A 29 -2.43 20.36 22.87
N ALA A 30 -1.72 21.47 22.91
CA ALA A 30 -1.02 21.91 24.12
C ALA A 30 -2.00 22.01 25.30
N LYS A 31 -1.57 21.54 26.48
CA LYS A 31 -2.37 21.64 27.71
C LYS A 31 -2.68 23.13 27.97
N PRO A 32 -3.93 23.52 28.23
CA PRO A 32 -4.19 24.86 28.73
C PRO A 32 -3.40 25.05 30.03
N LEU A 33 -2.72 26.18 30.17
CA LEU A 33 -2.06 26.52 31.43
C LEU A 33 -3.12 26.51 32.54
N CYS A 34 -2.93 25.71 33.58
CA CYS A 34 -3.76 25.77 34.77
C CYS A 34 -3.68 27.18 35.32
N GLN A 35 -4.72 27.99 35.11
CA GLN A 35 -4.96 29.16 35.94
C GLN A 35 -5.57 28.66 37.25
N ASP A 36 -4.95 29.05 38.36
CA ASP A 36 -5.38 28.75 39.72
C ASP A 36 -6.79 29.32 39.97
N HIS A 37 -7.82 28.54 39.65
CA HIS A 37 -9.15 28.72 40.21
C HIS A 37 -9.56 27.44 40.95
N PRO A 38 -9.80 27.53 42.27
CA PRO A 38 -10.10 26.38 43.11
C PRO A 38 -11.54 25.94 42.84
N GLY A 39 -11.71 24.91 42.02
CA GLY A 39 -13.03 24.37 41.72
C GLY A 39 -12.96 23.02 41.02
N GLU A 40 -12.98 21.96 41.83
CA GLU A 40 -13.42 20.60 41.50
C GLU A 40 -12.74 19.89 40.32
N LEU A 41 -11.78 19.00 40.62
CA LEU A 41 -11.75 17.65 40.05
C LEU A 41 -10.83 16.74 40.89
N HIS A 42 -11.44 15.72 41.50
CA HIS A 42 -10.81 14.76 42.40
C HIS A 42 -9.61 14.04 41.76
N CYS A 43 -8.41 14.25 42.31
CA CYS A 43 -7.31 13.31 42.19
C CYS A 43 -7.31 12.36 43.41
N LEU A 44 -7.33 11.05 43.16
CA LEU A 44 -7.27 10.01 44.17
C LEU A 44 -5.89 9.98 44.85
N LEU A 45 -5.86 10.29 46.15
CA LEU A 45 -4.68 10.13 47.00
C LEU A 45 -4.57 8.67 47.48
N PHE A 46 -3.48 8.00 47.12
CA PHE A 46 -3.14 6.67 47.64
C PHE A 46 -2.26 6.83 48.89
N ILE A 47 -2.82 6.58 50.08
CA ILE A 47 -2.08 6.55 51.35
C ILE A 47 -1.42 5.17 51.49
N ARG A 48 -0.08 5.12 51.49
CA ARG A 48 0.70 3.92 51.83
C ARG A 48 0.83 3.82 53.34
N ASN A 49 0.12 2.86 53.93
CA ASN A 49 0.20 2.57 55.35
C ASN A 49 1.43 1.66 55.61
N SER A 50 2.47 2.20 56.22
CA SER A 50 3.48 1.40 56.93
C SER A 50 3.98 2.19 58.12
N SER A 51 3.46 1.82 59.29
CA SER A 51 3.84 2.33 60.59
C SER A 51 5.18 1.75 61.04
N SER A 52 6.23 2.56 61.05
CA SER A 52 7.20 2.55 62.16
C SER A 52 7.99 3.86 62.25
N ARG A 53 7.63 4.64 63.29
CA ARG A 53 8.43 5.52 64.15
C ARG A 53 9.58 6.38 63.56
N LYS A 54 9.26 7.69 63.52
CA LYS A 54 9.93 8.86 64.15
C LYS A 54 11.41 9.18 63.87
N ARG A 55 11.56 10.41 63.33
CA ARG A 55 12.59 11.45 63.51
C ARG A 55 14.01 11.13 63.03
N ASP A 56 14.47 11.81 61.98
CA ASP A 56 15.21 13.06 62.17
C ASP A 56 15.34 13.93 60.89
N ASN A 57 15.81 15.15 61.12
CA ASN A 57 15.72 16.37 60.32
C ASN A 57 16.57 16.43 59.02
N ARG A 58 16.07 17.26 58.07
CA ARG A 58 16.80 17.92 56.96
C ARG A 58 17.50 17.06 55.89
N SER A 59 16.71 16.73 54.86
CA SER A 59 17.04 17.08 53.47
C SER A 59 15.76 16.90 52.65
N GLN A 60 15.23 17.99 52.07
CA GLN A 60 14.18 17.90 51.07
C GLN A 60 14.76 17.16 49.86
N ALA A 61 14.68 15.84 49.87
CA ALA A 61 14.78 15.03 48.67
C ALA A 61 13.49 15.29 47.89
N VAL A 62 13.46 16.40 47.13
CA VAL A 62 12.51 16.55 46.03
C VAL A 62 12.92 15.48 45.01
N GLN A 63 12.27 14.32 45.10
CA GLN A 63 12.40 13.29 44.10
C GLN A 63 11.62 13.76 42.88
N TYR A 64 12.33 14.39 41.94
CA TYR A 64 11.79 14.64 40.61
C TYR A 64 11.58 13.29 39.93
N ILE A 65 10.31 12.88 39.83
CA ILE A 65 9.90 11.87 38.87
C ILE A 65 9.52 12.66 37.60
N TRP A 66 10.46 12.77 36.68
CA TRP A 66 10.12 13.05 35.29
C TRP A 66 9.54 11.75 34.72
N GLU A 67 8.23 11.58 34.81
CA GLU A 67 7.55 10.79 33.78
C GLU A 67 7.56 11.64 32.51
N THR A 68 8.40 11.25 31.56
CA THR A 68 8.36 11.69 30.17
C THR A 68 6.98 11.40 29.59
N GLY A 69 6.03 12.29 29.82
CA GLY A 69 4.67 12.22 29.33
C GLY A 69 4.30 13.56 28.72
N ASP A 70 4.46 13.65 27.39
CA ASP A 70 4.14 14.78 26.51
C ASP A 70 3.22 15.86 27.13
N ASP A 71 3.62 17.13 27.04
CA ASP A 71 2.87 18.32 27.49
C ASP A 71 1.60 18.63 26.67
N LYS A 72 1.05 17.62 25.97
CA LYS A 72 -0.06 17.76 25.03
C LYS A 72 -1.19 16.78 25.37
N PHE A 73 -2.42 17.28 25.52
CA PHE A 73 -3.63 16.43 25.59
C PHE A 73 -3.98 15.89 24.20
N ILE A 74 -4.49 14.66 24.13
CA ILE A 74 -5.12 14.14 22.90
C ILE A 74 -6.54 14.68 22.86
N GLN A 75 -6.80 15.66 21.98
CA GLN A 75 -8.17 16.07 21.68
C GLN A 75 -8.82 14.97 20.84
N ARG A 76 -9.83 14.31 21.43
CA ARG A 76 -10.35 13.04 20.92
C ARG A 76 -11.05 13.12 19.55
N ARG A 77 -11.46 14.30 19.06
CA ARG A 77 -12.07 14.45 17.73
C ARG A 77 -11.83 15.87 17.19
N PHE A 78 -11.16 15.97 16.05
CA PHE A 78 -11.24 17.14 15.17
C PHE A 78 -12.00 16.74 13.90
N HIS A 79 -12.73 17.68 13.32
CA HIS A 79 -13.40 17.52 12.03
C HIS A 79 -12.97 18.66 11.11
N VAL A 80 -12.76 18.36 9.83
CA VAL A 80 -12.35 19.35 8.83
C VAL A 80 -13.35 19.36 7.68
N GLY A 81 -13.90 20.53 7.42
CA GLY A 81 -14.75 20.82 6.27
C GLY A 81 -13.98 21.49 5.13
N LEU A 82 -14.54 21.38 3.93
CA LEU A 82 -14.03 22.04 2.72
C LEU A 82 -13.89 23.56 2.92
N TRP A 83 -14.82 24.19 3.64
CA TRP A 83 -14.84 25.65 3.88
C TRP A 83 -14.01 26.10 5.09
N GLN A 84 -13.76 25.21 6.05
CA GLN A 84 -13.12 25.55 7.32
C GLN A 84 -11.58 25.41 7.26
N SER A 85 -11.04 24.80 6.20
CA SER A 85 -9.60 24.74 5.89
C SER A 85 -9.02 26.05 5.32
N CYS A 86 -9.83 27.11 5.16
CA CYS A 86 -9.43 28.34 4.45
C CYS A 86 -8.59 29.34 5.27
N GLU A 87 -8.31 29.07 6.54
CA GLU A 87 -7.67 30.03 7.43
C GLU A 87 -6.21 29.60 7.66
N GLU A 88 -5.28 30.28 6.96
CA GLU A 88 -3.81 30.22 7.10
C GLU A 88 -3.00 29.23 6.21
N SER A 89 -2.81 29.58 4.92
CA SER A 89 -1.54 29.33 4.17
C SER A 89 -1.64 29.80 2.72
N LEU A 90 -0.86 30.81 2.32
CA LEU A 90 -0.94 31.43 0.99
C LEU A 90 -0.59 30.49 -0.18
N SER A 91 0.20 29.41 0.02
CA SER A 91 0.71 28.58 -1.08
C SER A 91 -0.22 27.44 -1.51
N SER A 92 -1.07 26.94 -0.59
CA SER A 92 -1.99 25.82 -0.83
C SER A 92 -3.37 26.27 -1.33
N THR A 93 -3.62 27.58 -1.37
CA THR A 93 -4.89 28.18 -1.77
C THR A 93 -5.29 27.79 -3.18
N GLY A 94 -4.39 27.88 -4.17
CA GLY A 94 -4.72 27.67 -5.58
C GLY A 94 -5.31 26.28 -5.88
N VAL A 95 -4.75 25.22 -5.29
CA VAL A 95 -5.21 23.84 -5.54
C VAL A 95 -6.52 23.54 -4.79
N LEU A 96 -6.70 24.11 -3.59
CA LEU A 96 -7.95 24.01 -2.83
C LEU A 96 -9.11 24.70 -3.58
N TRP A 97 -8.88 25.89 -4.14
CA TRP A 97 -9.87 26.60 -4.95
C TRP A 97 -10.25 25.83 -6.22
N LEU A 98 -9.32 25.09 -6.84
CA LEU A 98 -9.64 24.19 -7.95
C LEU A 98 -10.57 23.05 -7.51
N SER A 99 -10.34 22.47 -6.33
CA SER A 99 -11.20 21.43 -5.76
C SER A 99 -12.60 21.96 -5.44
N ILE A 100 -12.70 23.16 -4.85
CA ILE A 100 -13.98 23.82 -4.55
C ILE A 100 -14.72 24.14 -5.85
N THR A 101 -14.01 24.66 -6.86
CA THR A 101 -14.60 25.00 -8.17
C THR A 101 -15.14 23.75 -8.86
N ALA A 102 -14.43 22.62 -8.78
CA ALA A 102 -14.87 21.35 -9.33
C ALA A 102 -16.14 20.80 -8.63
N GLU A 103 -16.24 20.90 -7.30
CA GLU A 103 -17.46 20.51 -6.56
C GLU A 103 -18.64 21.42 -6.87
N VAL A 104 -18.43 22.74 -6.97
CA VAL A 104 -19.48 23.69 -7.36
C VAL A 104 -19.97 23.40 -8.77
N LEU A 105 -19.06 23.13 -9.71
CA LEU A 105 -19.41 22.76 -11.08
C LEU A 105 -20.20 21.44 -11.12
N ASN A 106 -19.82 20.45 -10.31
CA ASN A 106 -20.57 19.21 -10.14
C ASN A 106 -22.02 19.46 -9.68
N ILE A 107 -22.22 20.27 -8.63
CA ILE A 107 -23.56 20.63 -8.13
C ILE A 107 -24.39 21.35 -9.22
N LEU A 108 -23.78 22.27 -9.98
CA LEU A 108 -24.45 22.96 -11.08
C LEU A 108 -24.88 22.00 -12.20
N LEU A 109 -24.08 20.99 -12.52
CA LEU A 109 -24.44 19.96 -13.51
C LEU A 109 -25.60 19.06 -13.02
N ILE A 110 -25.63 18.71 -11.73
CA ILE A 110 -26.75 17.95 -11.16
C ILE A 110 -28.02 18.82 -11.09
N LEU A 111 -27.89 20.10 -10.75
CA LEU A 111 -29.01 21.05 -10.71
C LEU A 111 -29.62 21.27 -12.10
N THR A 112 -28.79 21.52 -13.11
CA THR A 112 -29.24 21.67 -14.50
C THR A 112 -29.93 20.40 -15.01
N SER A 113 -29.41 19.21 -14.65
CA SER A 113 -30.05 17.92 -14.95
C SER A 113 -31.41 17.76 -14.27
N THR A 114 -31.52 18.22 -13.02
CA THR A 114 -32.79 18.22 -12.27
C THR A 114 -33.82 19.15 -12.90
N ILE A 115 -33.41 20.34 -13.35
CA ILE A 115 -34.27 21.31 -14.03
C ILE A 115 -34.73 20.77 -15.40
N LEU A 116 -33.84 20.18 -16.19
CA LEU A 116 -34.17 19.58 -17.49
C LEU A 116 -35.14 18.41 -17.36
N LEU A 117 -35.02 17.60 -16.31
CA LEU A 117 -35.97 16.52 -16.06
C LEU A 117 -37.25 17.02 -15.38
N GLY A 118 -37.20 18.11 -14.63
CA GLY A 118 -38.35 18.77 -14.01
C GLY A 118 -39.24 19.49 -15.03
N SER A 119 -38.66 20.14 -16.04
CA SER A 119 -39.40 20.80 -17.12
C SER A 119 -40.27 19.82 -17.93
N ARG A 120 -39.89 18.54 -17.97
CA ARG A 120 -40.70 17.42 -18.51
C ARG A 120 -42.04 17.23 -17.79
N MET A 121 -42.13 17.59 -16.50
CA MET A 121 -43.38 17.48 -15.72
C MET A 121 -44.28 18.70 -15.90
N SER A 122 -43.72 19.86 -16.24
CA SER A 122 -44.44 21.13 -16.37
C SER A 122 -44.97 21.41 -17.77
N TYR A 123 -44.31 20.92 -18.84
CA TYR A 123 -44.75 21.14 -20.22
C TYR A 123 -45.33 19.86 -20.84
N HIS A 124 -46.66 19.87 -21.06
CA HIS A 124 -47.38 18.84 -21.81
C HIS A 124 -47.20 19.09 -23.32
N SER A 125 -46.05 18.71 -23.87
CA SER A 125 -45.84 18.72 -25.33
C SER A 125 -45.54 17.30 -25.83
N SER A 126 -45.68 17.08 -27.13
CA SER A 126 -45.77 15.76 -27.78
C SER A 126 -44.48 15.31 -28.48
N GLY A 127 -44.21 13.99 -28.47
CA GLY A 127 -43.33 13.21 -29.37
C GLY A 127 -41.90 13.67 -29.68
N PHE A 128 -40.90 12.80 -29.44
CA PHE A 128 -39.50 12.89 -29.90
C PHE A 128 -38.55 13.89 -29.20
N HIS A 129 -39.01 15.05 -28.74
CA HIS A 129 -38.14 15.99 -27.99
C HIS A 129 -37.67 15.42 -26.63
N TRP A 130 -38.46 14.53 -25.99
CA TRP A 130 -38.13 13.88 -24.70
C TRP A 130 -36.91 12.97 -24.78
N LEU A 131 -36.70 12.32 -25.94
CA LEU A 131 -35.58 11.41 -26.15
C LEU A 131 -34.25 12.19 -26.23
N LYS A 132 -34.28 13.40 -26.80
CA LYS A 132 -33.12 14.30 -26.83
C LYS A 132 -32.81 14.86 -25.44
N VAL A 133 -33.85 15.20 -24.67
CA VAL A 133 -33.70 15.65 -23.27
C VAL A 133 -33.16 14.52 -22.39
N ASP A 134 -33.68 13.30 -22.50
CA ASP A 134 -33.21 12.15 -21.72
C ASP A 134 -31.75 11.79 -22.04
N ALA A 135 -31.32 11.92 -23.31
CA ALA A 135 -29.91 11.76 -23.69
C ALA A 135 -29.03 12.91 -23.16
N SER A 136 -29.52 14.15 -23.16
CA SER A 136 -28.81 15.31 -22.62
C SER A 136 -28.62 15.19 -21.10
N VAL A 137 -29.66 14.76 -20.38
CA VAL A 137 -29.61 14.47 -18.94
C VAL A 137 -28.62 13.33 -18.67
N ALA A 138 -28.59 12.27 -19.48
CA ALA A 138 -27.62 11.20 -19.31
C ALA A 138 -26.17 11.70 -19.43
N ILE A 139 -25.88 12.56 -20.42
CA ILE A 139 -24.54 13.13 -20.61
C ILE A 139 -24.14 14.03 -19.43
N LEU A 140 -25.04 14.92 -19.00
CA LEU A 140 -24.79 15.82 -17.87
C LEU A 140 -24.56 15.07 -16.56
N MET A 141 -25.31 13.99 -16.32
CA MET A 141 -25.16 13.16 -15.12
C MET A 141 -23.86 12.32 -15.12
N VAL A 142 -23.39 11.86 -16.29
CA VAL A 142 -22.06 11.22 -16.41
C VAL A 142 -20.95 12.24 -16.15
N LEU A 143 -21.05 13.43 -16.74
CA LEU A 143 -20.07 14.51 -16.52
C LEU A 143 -20.02 14.94 -15.05
N ALA A 144 -21.19 15.11 -14.41
CA ALA A 144 -21.30 15.39 -12.98
C ALA A 144 -20.62 14.29 -12.14
N GLY A 145 -20.92 13.01 -12.41
CA GLY A 145 -20.30 11.90 -11.69
C GLY A 145 -18.77 11.88 -11.82
N LEU A 146 -18.23 12.10 -13.02
CA LEU A 146 -16.78 12.14 -13.25
C LEU A 146 -16.12 13.34 -12.56
N LEU A 147 -16.73 14.53 -12.63
CA LEU A 147 -16.25 15.73 -11.96
C LEU A 147 -16.29 15.58 -10.43
N GLY A 148 -17.35 15.01 -9.87
CA GLY A 148 -17.42 14.70 -8.44
C GLY A 148 -16.32 13.75 -7.99
N MET A 149 -16.04 12.67 -8.74
CA MET A 149 -14.94 11.76 -8.44
C MET A 149 -13.58 12.46 -8.44
N VAL A 150 -13.30 13.28 -9.46
CA VAL A 150 -12.04 14.03 -9.56
C VAL A 150 -11.92 15.04 -8.43
N ALA A 151 -12.99 15.79 -8.13
CA ALA A 151 -13.01 16.76 -7.04
C ALA A 151 -12.72 16.10 -5.68
N HIS A 152 -13.27 14.91 -5.42
CA HIS A 152 -12.98 14.13 -4.22
C HIS A 152 -11.53 13.67 -4.14
N MET A 153 -10.97 13.13 -5.23
CA MET A 153 -9.57 12.70 -5.26
C MET A 153 -8.60 13.88 -5.11
N MET A 154 -8.94 15.03 -5.67
CA MET A 154 -8.20 16.28 -5.48
C MET A 154 -8.26 16.75 -4.03
N TYR A 155 -9.44 16.79 -3.40
CA TYR A 155 -9.55 17.20 -2.00
C TYR A 155 -8.75 16.28 -1.05
N ALA A 156 -8.84 14.95 -1.22
CA ALA A 156 -8.12 14.00 -0.39
C ALA A 156 -6.58 14.13 -0.54
N THR A 157 -6.11 14.35 -1.77
CA THR A 157 -4.68 14.58 -2.02
C THR A 157 -4.20 15.91 -1.46
N ILE A 158 -4.99 16.98 -1.58
CA ILE A 158 -4.67 18.28 -0.96
C ILE A 158 -4.63 18.15 0.57
N PHE A 159 -5.61 17.48 1.18
CA PHE A 159 -5.64 17.28 2.62
C PHE A 159 -4.41 16.51 3.10
N GLN A 160 -4.00 15.45 2.39
CA GLN A 160 -2.77 14.69 2.67
C GLN A 160 -1.51 15.56 2.57
N ILE A 161 -1.42 16.38 1.51
CA ILE A 161 -0.29 17.29 1.30
C ILE A 161 -0.26 18.36 2.41
N SER A 162 -1.39 18.98 2.74
CA SER A 162 -1.51 19.97 3.82
C SER A 162 -1.14 19.40 5.18
N VAL A 163 -1.54 18.16 5.48
CA VAL A 163 -1.12 17.45 6.71
C VAL A 163 0.40 17.18 6.71
N SER A 164 0.99 16.86 5.55
CA SER A 164 2.43 16.57 5.44
C SER A 164 3.32 17.81 5.51
N LEU A 165 2.82 18.97 5.06
CA LEU A 165 3.55 20.24 5.04
C LEU A 165 3.27 21.11 6.28
N GLY A 166 2.19 20.82 7.01
CA GLY A 166 1.82 21.58 8.21
C GLY A 166 2.86 21.44 9.35
N PRO A 167 2.89 22.42 10.28
CA PRO A 167 3.76 22.39 11.45
C PRO A 167 3.54 21.12 12.27
N GLU A 168 4.60 20.56 12.85
CA GLU A 168 4.56 19.25 13.53
C GLU A 168 3.52 19.17 14.64
N ASP A 169 3.20 20.30 15.27
CA ASP A 169 2.18 20.41 16.32
C ASP A 169 0.74 20.29 15.83
N TRP A 170 0.48 20.55 14.54
CA TRP A 170 -0.84 20.51 13.92
C TRP A 170 -1.14 19.20 13.19
N ARG A 171 -0.15 18.31 13.03
CA ARG A 171 -0.34 17.07 12.28
C ARG A 171 -1.25 16.10 13.05
N PRO A 172 -2.37 15.66 12.47
CA PRO A 172 -3.21 14.64 13.10
C PRO A 172 -2.48 13.30 13.22
N GLN A 173 -2.64 12.62 14.37
CA GLN A 173 -2.00 11.32 14.60
C GLN A 173 -2.69 10.20 13.81
N THR A 174 -4.01 10.26 13.78
CA THR A 174 -4.87 9.38 12.99
C THR A 174 -6.00 10.21 12.42
N TRP A 175 -6.39 9.91 11.18
CA TRP A 175 -7.57 10.48 10.55
C TRP A 175 -8.21 9.43 9.65
N ASP A 176 -9.53 9.44 9.61
CA ASP A 176 -10.38 8.59 8.79
C ASP A 176 -11.35 9.47 7.98
N TYR A 177 -11.94 8.89 6.94
CA TYR A 177 -12.97 9.55 6.16
C TYR A 177 -14.25 9.70 7.00
N GLY A 178 -14.79 10.92 7.07
CA GLY A 178 -16.03 11.21 7.79
C GLY A 178 -17.29 10.87 7.01
N TRP A 179 -18.47 11.11 7.58
CA TRP A 179 -19.75 10.74 6.95
C TRP A 179 -20.04 11.48 5.62
N SER A 180 -19.50 12.69 5.45
CA SER A 180 -19.63 13.44 4.19
C SER A 180 -19.01 12.69 3.02
N TYR A 181 -17.96 11.91 3.26
CA TYR A 181 -17.32 11.06 2.25
C TYR A 181 -18.28 9.99 1.73
N CYS A 182 -19.01 9.33 2.63
CA CYS A 182 -20.00 8.32 2.25
C CYS A 182 -21.15 8.92 1.43
N LEU A 183 -21.57 10.16 1.75
CA LEU A 183 -22.60 10.88 1.00
C LEU A 183 -22.14 11.28 -0.40
N ALA A 184 -20.91 11.76 -0.53
CA ALA A 184 -20.25 12.07 -1.80
C ALA A 184 -20.22 10.85 -2.74
N TRP A 185 -19.75 9.70 -2.26
CA TRP A 185 -19.74 8.45 -3.03
C TRP A 185 -21.15 7.93 -3.36
N SER A 186 -22.10 8.10 -2.44
CA SER A 186 -23.50 7.74 -2.68
C SER A 186 -24.12 8.61 -3.78
N SER A 187 -23.80 9.91 -3.81
CA SER A 187 -24.21 10.81 -4.89
C SER A 187 -23.63 10.37 -6.24
N PHE A 188 -22.33 10.06 -6.30
CA PHE A 188 -21.68 9.54 -7.50
C PHE A 188 -22.37 8.27 -8.04
N ALA A 189 -22.61 7.30 -7.15
CA ALA A 189 -23.27 6.04 -7.52
C ALA A 189 -24.69 6.28 -8.06
N LEU A 190 -25.44 7.19 -7.45
CA LEU A 190 -26.77 7.59 -7.92
C LEU A 190 -26.69 8.28 -9.30
N CYS A 191 -25.72 9.14 -9.53
CA CYS A 191 -25.51 9.81 -10.82
C CYS A 191 -25.23 8.79 -11.95
N MET A 192 -24.36 7.82 -11.69
CA MET A 192 -24.05 6.76 -12.64
C MET A 192 -25.24 5.84 -12.90
N ALA A 193 -25.98 5.46 -11.86
CA ALA A 193 -27.18 4.63 -11.99
C ALA A 193 -28.27 5.33 -12.83
N VAL A 194 -28.50 6.62 -12.59
CA VAL A 194 -29.44 7.44 -13.38
C VAL A 194 -29.02 7.51 -14.84
N SER A 195 -27.71 7.70 -15.10
CA SER A 195 -27.18 7.79 -16.46
C SER A 195 -27.40 6.48 -17.24
N VAL A 196 -27.12 5.33 -16.62
CA VAL A 196 -27.33 4.00 -17.22
C VAL A 196 -28.82 3.76 -17.48
N MET A 197 -29.69 4.11 -16.53
CA MET A 197 -31.14 3.98 -16.71
C MET A 197 -31.67 4.86 -17.84
N ALA A 198 -31.18 6.10 -17.96
CA ALA A 198 -31.57 7.03 -19.01
C ALA A 198 -31.10 6.53 -20.39
N MET A 199 -29.87 6.04 -20.49
CA MET A 199 -29.32 5.54 -21.75
C MET A 199 -29.97 4.22 -22.20
N SER A 200 -30.27 3.33 -21.26
CA SER A 200 -31.00 2.09 -21.53
C SER A 200 -32.40 2.37 -22.11
N ARG A 201 -33.12 3.34 -21.53
CA ARG A 201 -34.42 3.78 -22.05
C ARG A 201 -34.34 4.43 -23.41
N TYR A 202 -33.35 5.29 -23.64
CA TYR A 202 -33.10 5.89 -24.94
C TYR A 202 -32.87 4.81 -26.01
N THR A 203 -32.06 3.81 -25.69
CA THR A 203 -31.75 2.69 -26.59
C THR A 203 -32.99 1.85 -26.90
N ALA A 204 -33.79 1.51 -25.87
CA ALA A 204 -35.03 0.77 -26.05
C ALA A 204 -36.05 1.51 -26.92
N ALA A 205 -36.27 2.81 -26.68
CA ALA A 205 -37.20 3.61 -27.47
C ALA A 205 -36.74 3.81 -28.93
N ARG A 206 -35.43 3.88 -29.17
CA ARG A 206 -34.87 3.95 -30.52
C ARG A 206 -35.02 2.64 -31.29
N LEU A 207 -34.86 1.50 -30.60
CA LEU A 207 -35.14 0.18 -31.19
C LEU A 207 -36.62 0.06 -31.56
N GLU A 208 -37.54 0.42 -30.66
CA GLU A 208 -38.98 0.39 -30.93
C GLU A 208 -39.37 1.31 -32.10
N PHE A 209 -38.77 2.50 -32.19
CA PHE A 209 -38.98 3.41 -33.33
C PHE A 209 -38.45 2.82 -34.64
N THR A 210 -37.26 2.20 -34.60
CA THR A 210 -36.65 1.55 -35.78
C THR A 210 -37.49 0.36 -36.25
N GLU A 211 -38.05 -0.40 -35.31
CA GLU A 211 -38.94 -1.52 -35.58
C GLU A 211 -40.28 -1.07 -36.18
N LYS A 212 -40.91 -0.03 -35.62
CA LYS A 212 -42.11 0.59 -36.22
C LYS A 212 -41.84 1.14 -37.63
N GLN A 213 -40.66 1.70 -37.87
CA GLN A 213 -40.27 2.19 -39.18
C GLN A 213 -39.99 1.06 -40.19
N ARG A 214 -39.50 -0.10 -39.73
CA ARG A 214 -39.37 -1.33 -40.54
C ARG A 214 -40.74 -1.93 -40.87
N LEU A 215 -41.66 -1.93 -39.92
CA LEU A 215 -43.06 -2.36 -40.13
C LEU A 215 -43.79 -1.44 -41.13
N GLN A 216 -43.58 -0.12 -41.07
CA GLN A 216 -44.15 0.83 -42.04
C GLN A 216 -43.51 0.74 -43.43
N ARG A 217 -42.27 0.24 -43.57
CA ARG A 217 -41.59 0.05 -44.86
C ARG A 217 -41.92 -1.27 -45.56
N GLY A 218 -42.86 -2.06 -45.05
CA GLY A 218 -43.45 -3.19 -45.77
C GLY A 218 -42.50 -4.35 -46.06
N ILE A 219 -41.68 -4.78 -45.09
CA ILE A 219 -40.83 -5.96 -45.21
C ILE A 219 -41.32 -7.06 -44.24
N LEU A 220 -42.55 -7.59 -44.46
CA LEU A 220 -43.04 -9.00 -44.30
C LEU A 220 -44.60 -9.07 -44.47
N PRO A 221 -45.22 -10.14 -45.04
CA PRO A 221 -46.69 -10.29 -45.16
C PRO A 221 -47.36 -10.88 -43.89
N PRO A 222 -48.71 -10.88 -43.79
CA PRO A 222 -49.44 -11.09 -42.54
C PRO A 222 -49.70 -12.58 -42.25
N MET A 223 -49.83 -12.95 -40.97
CA MET A 223 -50.43 -14.23 -40.57
C MET A 223 -51.47 -14.02 -39.45
N HIS A 224 -52.73 -14.07 -39.90
CA HIS A 224 -54.00 -14.48 -39.28
C HIS A 224 -54.25 -14.41 -37.74
N GLU A 225 -55.33 -13.68 -37.45
CA GLU A 225 -56.35 -13.88 -36.41
C GLU A 225 -56.59 -15.33 -35.92
N CYS A 226 -56.81 -15.49 -34.61
CA CYS A 226 -57.88 -16.36 -34.06
C CYS A 226 -58.23 -16.05 -32.59
N LEU A 227 -59.49 -15.61 -32.40
CA LEU A 227 -60.50 -16.10 -31.44
C LEU A 227 -60.52 -15.65 -29.95
N TYR A 228 -61.64 -14.98 -29.62
CA TYR A 228 -62.41 -14.91 -28.35
C TYR A 228 -61.71 -14.33 -27.10
N GLY A 229 -62.28 -13.43 -26.30
CA GLY A 229 -63.67 -13.14 -26.01
C GLY A 229 -63.86 -13.13 -24.48
N SER A 230 -64.23 -11.96 -23.94
CA SER A 230 -64.98 -11.74 -22.69
C SER A 230 -64.42 -12.20 -21.32
N ALA A 231 -64.61 -11.29 -20.35
CA ALA A 231 -64.67 -11.46 -18.90
C ALA A 231 -63.39 -11.21 -18.09
N ALA A 232 -63.45 -10.14 -17.28
CA ALA A 232 -62.68 -10.02 -16.05
C ALA A 232 -63.13 -11.08 -15.03
N PRO A 233 -62.20 -11.61 -14.22
CA PRO A 233 -62.43 -11.60 -12.79
C PRO A 233 -61.21 -11.11 -12.00
N THR A 234 -61.53 -10.55 -10.84
CA THR A 234 -60.65 -9.94 -9.85
C THR A 234 -59.92 -10.94 -8.93
N LEU A 235 -58.64 -10.61 -8.61
CA LEU A 235 -57.82 -10.94 -7.41
C LEU A 235 -57.32 -12.41 -7.22
N PRO A 236 -56.17 -12.69 -6.53
CA PRO A 236 -55.44 -11.87 -5.55
C PRO A 236 -53.89 -11.84 -5.61
N LYS A 237 -53.31 -11.04 -4.71
CA LYS A 237 -51.89 -10.84 -4.36
C LYS A 237 -51.12 -12.15 -4.06
N ARG A 238 -50.26 -12.59 -4.98
CA ARG A 238 -48.98 -13.25 -4.72
C ARG A 238 -48.16 -13.14 -6.02
N ASP A 239 -46.84 -13.09 -5.94
CA ASP A 239 -45.90 -13.05 -7.08
C ASP A 239 -45.46 -11.65 -7.59
N GLN A 240 -44.90 -10.86 -6.68
CA GLN A 240 -43.97 -9.78 -7.05
C GLN A 240 -42.52 -10.28 -7.22
N GLU A 241 -42.18 -11.49 -6.76
CA GLU A 241 -40.80 -12.01 -6.74
C GLU A 241 -40.34 -12.67 -8.05
N TRP A 242 -41.24 -12.98 -8.99
CA TRP A 242 -40.87 -13.70 -10.22
C TRP A 242 -40.53 -12.80 -11.41
N LYS A 243 -40.64 -11.47 -11.31
CA LYS A 243 -40.37 -10.55 -12.44
C LYS A 243 -38.92 -10.57 -12.92
N TRP A 244 -37.96 -10.68 -12.00
CA TRP A 244 -36.53 -10.78 -12.35
C TRP A 244 -36.16 -12.14 -12.93
N LEU A 245 -36.76 -13.22 -12.41
CA LEU A 245 -36.51 -14.57 -12.94
C LEU A 245 -37.17 -14.78 -14.31
N HIS A 246 -38.33 -14.18 -14.55
CA HIS A 246 -38.97 -14.18 -15.87
C HIS A 246 -38.21 -13.33 -16.89
N ALA A 247 -37.68 -12.16 -16.48
CA ALA A 247 -36.82 -11.34 -17.31
C ALA A 247 -35.49 -12.06 -17.64
N ALA A 248 -34.87 -12.72 -16.67
CA ALA A 248 -33.66 -13.52 -16.89
C ALA A 248 -33.92 -14.74 -17.79
N LYS A 249 -35.05 -15.44 -17.61
CA LYS A 249 -35.47 -16.53 -18.52
C LYS A 249 -35.71 -16.03 -19.93
N GLN A 250 -36.38 -14.88 -20.10
CA GLN A 250 -36.62 -14.27 -21.41
C GLN A 250 -35.31 -13.88 -22.11
N VAL A 251 -34.33 -13.35 -21.38
CA VAL A 251 -32.99 -13.04 -21.93
C VAL A 251 -32.23 -14.30 -22.34
N ILE A 252 -32.32 -15.40 -21.58
CA ILE A 252 -31.67 -16.68 -21.92
C ILE A 252 -32.36 -17.36 -23.12
N ILE A 253 -33.69 -17.29 -23.21
CA ILE A 253 -34.46 -17.83 -24.34
C ILE A 253 -34.16 -17.00 -25.60
N LEU A 254 -34.11 -15.67 -25.50
CA LEU A 254 -33.71 -14.80 -26.61
C LEU A 254 -32.25 -15.00 -27.02
N ALA A 255 -31.32 -15.22 -26.08
CA ALA A 255 -29.94 -15.57 -26.39
C ALA A 255 -29.83 -16.94 -27.11
N ARG A 256 -30.77 -17.86 -26.85
CA ARG A 256 -30.83 -19.18 -27.48
C ARG A 256 -31.49 -19.14 -28.87
N GLU A 257 -32.50 -18.28 -29.07
CA GLU A 257 -33.14 -18.06 -30.37
C GLU A 257 -32.28 -17.22 -31.31
N ASN A 258 -31.57 -16.21 -30.81
CA ASN A 258 -30.62 -15.43 -31.60
C ASN A 258 -29.43 -16.30 -32.09
N ASN A 259 -29.06 -17.34 -31.32
CA ASN A 259 -28.06 -18.34 -31.75
C ASN A 259 -28.62 -19.36 -32.78
N LYS A 260 -29.94 -19.49 -32.88
CA LYS A 260 -30.62 -20.39 -33.81
C LYS A 260 -30.94 -19.69 -35.14
N ALA A 261 -31.30 -18.39 -35.09
CA ALA A 261 -31.46 -17.52 -36.26
C ALA A 261 -30.13 -17.29 -36.99
N ASN A 262 -29.00 -17.23 -36.28
CA ASN A 262 -27.66 -17.14 -36.87
C ASN A 262 -27.19 -18.42 -37.61
N ARG A 263 -27.97 -19.51 -37.62
CA ARG A 263 -27.61 -20.76 -38.33
C ARG A 263 -28.29 -20.94 -39.69
N THR A 264 -29.23 -20.09 -40.07
CA THR A 264 -30.04 -20.28 -41.29
C THR A 264 -29.90 -19.17 -42.33
N ASP A 265 -28.93 -18.26 -42.19
CA ASP A 265 -28.59 -17.31 -43.24
C ASP A 265 -27.45 -17.84 -44.13
N SER A 266 -27.76 -17.89 -45.43
CA SER A 266 -26.85 -18.21 -46.54
C SER A 266 -25.83 -17.06 -46.74
N PRO A 267 -24.71 -17.29 -47.45
CA PRO A 267 -23.41 -16.78 -47.05
C PRO A 267 -23.01 -15.47 -47.74
N GLU A 268 -23.55 -14.30 -47.34
CA GLU A 268 -23.06 -13.04 -47.94
C GLU A 268 -22.77 -11.87 -46.99
N ASN A 269 -23.03 -11.93 -45.67
CA ASN A 269 -22.70 -10.81 -44.77
C ASN A 269 -22.19 -11.21 -43.37
N MET A 270 -21.47 -12.34 -43.27
CA MET A 270 -20.86 -12.82 -42.02
C MET A 270 -19.37 -12.45 -41.92
N HIS A 271 -19.02 -11.16 -42.08
CA HIS A 271 -17.62 -10.73 -42.01
C HIS A 271 -17.32 -9.61 -41.00
N GLY A 272 -18.33 -9.05 -40.32
CA GLY A 272 -18.14 -7.93 -39.39
C GLY A 272 -18.13 -8.30 -37.89
N VAL A 273 -19.00 -9.20 -37.45
CA VAL A 273 -19.32 -9.33 -36.00
C VAL A 273 -18.53 -10.45 -35.31
N ASN A 274 -18.19 -11.55 -35.99
CA ASN A 274 -17.30 -12.59 -35.44
C ASN A 274 -15.81 -12.18 -35.40
N LYS A 275 -15.43 -11.11 -36.11
CA LYS A 275 -14.05 -10.63 -36.10
C LYS A 275 -13.67 -10.05 -34.73
N MET A 276 -14.56 -9.30 -34.07
CA MET A 276 -14.23 -8.60 -32.81
C MET A 276 -13.90 -9.55 -31.65
N GLY A 277 -14.62 -10.67 -31.49
CA GLY A 277 -14.36 -11.65 -30.43
C GLY A 277 -13.11 -12.50 -30.67
N VAL A 278 -12.87 -12.92 -31.92
CA VAL A 278 -11.67 -13.68 -32.30
C VAL A 278 -10.42 -12.80 -32.23
N ILE A 279 -10.54 -11.52 -32.62
CA ILE A 279 -9.48 -10.52 -32.49
C ILE A 279 -9.16 -10.27 -31.00
N ALA A 280 -10.13 -10.16 -30.10
CA ALA A 280 -9.88 -9.98 -28.67
C ALA A 280 -9.15 -11.18 -28.02
N VAL A 281 -9.50 -12.40 -28.42
CA VAL A 281 -8.86 -13.64 -27.95
C VAL A 281 -7.44 -13.81 -28.50
N LEU A 282 -7.13 -13.28 -29.68
CA LEU A 282 -5.78 -13.25 -30.26
C LEU A 282 -4.92 -12.07 -29.76
N ILE A 283 -5.54 -10.92 -29.50
CA ILE A 283 -4.84 -9.72 -29.02
C ILE A 283 -4.40 -9.89 -27.57
N LEU A 284 -5.21 -10.48 -26.68
CA LEU A 284 -4.86 -10.59 -25.26
C LEU A 284 -3.56 -11.37 -25.02
N PRO A 285 -3.30 -12.54 -25.64
CA PRO A 285 -2.02 -13.23 -25.57
C PRO A 285 -0.86 -12.43 -26.17
N LEU A 286 -1.08 -11.73 -27.29
CA LEU A 286 -0.06 -10.86 -27.91
C LEU A 286 0.30 -9.68 -27.01
N LEU A 287 -0.68 -9.12 -26.29
CA LEU A 287 -0.49 -8.04 -25.32
C LEU A 287 0.27 -8.55 -24.08
N LEU A 288 -0.07 -9.74 -23.58
CA LEU A 288 0.65 -10.38 -22.47
C LEU A 288 2.09 -10.75 -22.86
N LEU A 289 2.31 -11.25 -24.07
CA LEU A 289 3.66 -11.51 -24.61
C LEU A 289 4.44 -10.22 -24.81
N GLY A 290 3.79 -9.17 -25.32
CA GLY A 290 4.37 -7.83 -25.45
C GLY A 290 4.78 -7.25 -24.09
N ILE A 291 3.89 -7.26 -23.10
CA ILE A 291 4.17 -6.81 -21.73
C ILE A 291 5.30 -7.65 -21.10
N SER A 292 5.27 -8.98 -21.26
CA SER A 292 6.33 -9.86 -20.77
C SER A 292 7.69 -9.54 -21.41
N GLY A 293 7.74 -9.31 -22.72
CA GLY A 293 8.94 -8.90 -23.44
C GLY A 293 9.46 -7.53 -23.00
N LEU A 294 8.58 -6.55 -22.82
CA LEU A 294 8.92 -5.23 -22.27
C LEU A 294 9.46 -5.34 -20.84
N LEU A 295 8.86 -6.16 -19.99
CA LEU A 295 9.35 -6.41 -18.63
C LEU A 295 10.70 -7.11 -18.64
N PHE A 296 10.93 -8.07 -19.53
CA PHE A 296 12.21 -8.74 -19.68
C PHE A 296 13.32 -7.78 -20.12
N ILE A 297 13.06 -6.96 -21.14
CA ILE A 297 13.99 -5.93 -21.59
C ILE A 297 14.27 -4.94 -20.44
N TYR A 298 13.24 -4.49 -19.74
CA TYR A 298 13.39 -3.61 -18.58
C TYR A 298 14.24 -4.24 -17.47
N GLN A 299 14.05 -5.53 -17.19
CA GLN A 299 14.84 -6.28 -16.21
C GLN A 299 16.31 -6.41 -16.63
N GLU A 300 16.58 -6.71 -17.90
CA GLU A 300 17.93 -6.86 -18.42
C GLU A 300 18.69 -5.53 -18.49
N VAL A 301 18.05 -4.48 -19.00
CA VAL A 301 18.60 -3.12 -18.94
C VAL A 301 18.84 -2.72 -17.49
N SER A 302 17.89 -3.02 -16.60
CA SER A 302 18.06 -2.78 -15.16
C SER A 302 19.25 -3.54 -14.57
N ARG A 303 19.54 -4.77 -15.03
CA ARG A 303 20.66 -5.57 -14.56
C ARG A 303 21.99 -4.94 -14.98
N LEU A 304 22.11 -4.54 -16.24
CA LEU A 304 23.31 -3.88 -16.78
C LEU A 304 23.60 -2.55 -16.08
N TRP A 305 22.57 -1.72 -15.88
CA TRP A 305 22.71 -0.44 -15.18
C TRP A 305 23.12 -0.61 -13.71
N SER A 306 22.68 -1.69 -13.05
CA SER A 306 23.08 -1.97 -11.67
C SER A 306 24.56 -2.32 -11.56
N LYS A 307 25.12 -3.01 -12.58
CA LYS A 307 26.55 -3.28 -12.66
C LYS A 307 27.36 -2.01 -12.87
N SER A 308 26.96 -1.15 -13.80
CA SER A 308 27.66 0.12 -14.05
C SER A 308 27.68 1.02 -12.81
N ALA A 309 26.63 0.99 -11.97
CA ALA A 309 26.56 1.80 -10.75
C ALA A 309 27.61 1.44 -9.68
N VAL A 310 28.13 0.20 -9.70
CA VAL A 310 29.14 -0.28 -8.74
C VAL A 310 30.54 -0.35 -9.35
N GLN A 311 30.68 -0.03 -10.63
CA GLN A 311 31.96 -0.08 -11.34
C GLN A 311 32.97 0.89 -10.72
N ASN A 312 34.18 0.40 -10.44
CA ASN A 312 35.27 1.11 -9.79
C ASN A 312 34.95 1.67 -8.39
N LYS A 313 33.84 1.25 -7.78
CA LYS A 313 33.48 1.62 -6.40
C LYS A 313 34.17 0.69 -5.41
N VAL A 314 34.60 1.23 -4.28
CA VAL A 314 35.18 0.44 -3.19
C VAL A 314 34.06 -0.05 -2.28
N VAL A 315 33.87 -1.38 -2.24
CA VAL A 315 32.77 -2.05 -1.53
C VAL A 315 33.33 -2.92 -0.42
N VAL A 316 32.94 -2.63 0.82
CA VAL A 316 33.30 -3.42 2.00
C VAL A 316 32.16 -4.39 2.32
N ILE A 317 32.45 -5.69 2.40
CA ILE A 317 31.47 -6.73 2.70
C ILE A 317 31.86 -7.44 4.00
N THR A 318 31.00 -7.34 5.02
CA THR A 318 31.21 -8.03 6.30
C THR A 318 30.72 -9.48 6.24
N ASP A 319 31.47 -10.40 6.85
CA ASP A 319 31.18 -11.85 6.84
C ASP A 319 31.04 -12.41 5.41
N ALA A 320 32.01 -12.08 4.56
CA ALA A 320 32.05 -12.46 3.14
C ALA A 320 32.07 -13.98 2.92
N ILE A 321 32.46 -14.77 3.92
CA ILE A 321 32.55 -16.24 3.84
C ILE A 321 31.16 -16.89 4.03
N SER A 322 30.17 -16.15 4.55
CA SER A 322 28.80 -16.63 4.69
C SER A 322 28.14 -16.92 3.32
N GLY A 323 27.13 -17.78 3.29
CA GLY A 323 26.45 -18.14 2.04
C GLY A 323 25.89 -16.95 1.26
N LEU A 324 25.39 -15.91 1.95
CA LEU A 324 24.97 -14.66 1.31
C LEU A 324 26.16 -13.74 1.00
N GLY A 325 27.14 -13.64 1.91
CA GLY A 325 28.33 -12.82 1.72
C GLY A 325 29.13 -13.21 0.48
N LYS A 326 29.25 -14.52 0.20
CA LYS A 326 29.91 -15.06 -0.99
C LYS A 326 29.21 -14.63 -2.28
N GLU A 327 27.87 -14.73 -2.30
CA GLU A 327 27.09 -14.30 -3.45
C GLU A 327 27.13 -12.78 -3.64
N CYS A 328 27.10 -12.00 -2.56
CA CYS A 328 27.33 -10.55 -2.63
C CYS A 328 28.71 -10.26 -3.23
N ALA A 329 29.78 -10.88 -2.72
CA ALA A 329 31.13 -10.70 -3.25
C ALA A 329 31.18 -11.03 -4.75
N ARG A 330 30.61 -12.16 -5.17
CA ARG A 330 30.52 -12.54 -6.59
C ARG A 330 29.77 -11.50 -7.43
N VAL A 331 28.60 -11.06 -7.00
CA VAL A 331 27.76 -10.10 -7.73
C VAL A 331 28.46 -8.74 -7.87
N PHE A 332 29.01 -8.20 -6.78
CA PHE A 332 29.72 -6.91 -6.82
C PHE A 332 31.03 -7.01 -7.63
N HIS A 333 31.78 -8.12 -7.53
CA HIS A 333 32.97 -8.36 -8.34
C HIS A 333 32.64 -8.37 -9.84
N THR A 334 31.60 -9.11 -10.24
CA THR A 334 31.14 -9.14 -11.65
C THR A 334 30.53 -7.82 -12.13
N GLY A 335 30.27 -6.87 -11.22
CA GLY A 335 29.91 -5.50 -11.52
C GLY A 335 31.10 -4.57 -11.71
N GLY A 336 32.34 -5.05 -11.51
CA GLY A 336 33.56 -4.26 -11.61
C GLY A 336 33.87 -3.44 -10.36
N ALA A 337 33.34 -3.82 -9.20
CA ALA A 337 33.63 -3.17 -7.93
C ALA A 337 34.97 -3.67 -7.34
N ARG A 338 35.68 -2.79 -6.64
CA ARG A 338 36.87 -3.14 -5.85
C ARG A 338 36.41 -3.62 -4.49
N LEU A 339 36.68 -4.88 -4.15
CA LEU A 339 36.12 -5.51 -2.96
C LEU A 339 37.08 -5.55 -1.79
N VAL A 340 36.54 -5.25 -0.61
CA VAL A 340 37.18 -5.50 0.68
C VAL A 340 36.34 -6.54 1.40
N LEU A 341 36.91 -7.74 1.54
CA LEU A 341 36.23 -8.87 2.14
C LEU A 341 36.64 -9.01 3.60
N CYS A 342 35.66 -8.99 4.52
CA CYS A 342 35.92 -9.20 5.94
C CYS A 342 35.39 -10.57 6.37
N GLY A 343 36.20 -11.35 7.08
CA GLY A 343 35.84 -12.67 7.58
C GLY A 343 36.70 -13.10 8.76
N LYS A 344 36.25 -14.12 9.50
CA LYS A 344 36.96 -14.62 10.69
C LYS A 344 38.10 -15.60 10.36
N ASN A 345 38.04 -16.25 9.20
CA ASN A 345 38.97 -17.31 8.82
C ASN A 345 39.69 -16.89 7.53
N TRP A 346 40.99 -16.61 7.66
CA TRP A 346 41.85 -16.13 6.58
C TRP A 346 41.90 -17.10 5.39
N GLU A 347 42.15 -18.38 5.63
CA GLU A 347 42.28 -19.40 4.58
C GLU A 347 41.01 -19.50 3.71
N ARG A 348 39.83 -19.43 4.32
CA ARG A 348 38.56 -19.44 3.58
C ARG A 348 38.30 -18.14 2.82
N LEU A 349 38.87 -17.04 3.28
CA LEU A 349 38.79 -15.74 2.61
C LEU A 349 39.72 -15.71 1.40
N GLU A 350 40.92 -16.25 1.53
CA GLU A 350 41.91 -16.42 0.47
C GLU A 350 41.37 -17.34 -0.64
N ASN A 351 40.78 -18.48 -0.29
CA ASN A 351 40.08 -19.34 -1.26
C ASN A 351 38.94 -18.62 -2.00
N LEU A 352 38.20 -17.73 -1.32
CA LEU A 352 37.14 -16.94 -1.95
C LEU A 352 37.74 -15.88 -2.89
N TYR A 353 38.84 -15.25 -2.47
CA TYR A 353 39.60 -14.30 -3.27
C TYR A 353 40.12 -14.96 -4.55
N ASP A 354 40.77 -16.11 -4.46
CA ASP A 354 41.26 -16.87 -5.62
C ASP A 354 40.12 -17.28 -6.56
N ALA A 355 38.98 -17.71 -6.00
CA ALA A 355 37.79 -18.03 -6.79
C ALA A 355 37.22 -16.81 -7.54
N LEU A 356 37.30 -15.61 -6.97
CA LEU A 356 36.84 -14.39 -7.62
C LEU A 356 37.81 -13.92 -8.72
N ILE A 357 39.12 -14.03 -8.49
CA ILE A 357 40.16 -13.64 -9.45
C ILE A 357 40.15 -14.50 -10.71
N SER A 358 39.69 -15.75 -10.62
CA SER A 358 39.48 -16.59 -11.80
C SER A 358 38.49 -16.00 -12.82
N VAL A 359 37.82 -14.88 -12.50
CA VAL A 359 36.82 -14.19 -13.33
C VAL A 359 37.15 -12.70 -13.63
N ALA A 360 38.11 -12.04 -12.97
CA ALA A 360 38.66 -10.70 -13.33
C ALA A 360 39.72 -10.21 -12.31
N ASP A 361 40.53 -9.22 -12.69
CA ASP A 361 41.82 -8.80 -12.11
C ASP A 361 41.90 -8.48 -10.58
N PRO A 362 43.07 -8.69 -9.95
CA PRO A 362 43.25 -8.75 -8.50
C PRO A 362 43.63 -7.41 -7.81
N SER A 363 43.20 -7.22 -6.56
CA SER A 363 44.00 -6.51 -5.53
C SER A 363 43.55 -6.85 -4.10
N LYS A 364 44.53 -6.87 -3.18
CA LYS A 364 44.47 -7.49 -1.85
C LYS A 364 44.26 -6.48 -0.70
N ASP A 365 43.83 -7.06 0.44
CA ASP A 365 44.09 -6.70 1.84
C ASP A 365 43.29 -5.63 2.62
N VAL A 366 43.34 -5.82 3.94
CA VAL A 366 42.23 -5.83 4.91
C VAL A 366 42.20 -4.58 5.77
N ALA A 367 40.99 -4.03 5.90
CA ALA A 367 40.37 -3.04 6.82
C ALA A 367 41.20 -1.93 7.52
N LYS A 368 42.47 -2.13 7.89
CA LYS A 368 43.38 -1.05 8.29
C LYS A 368 44.23 -0.54 7.12
N GLU A 369 44.57 -1.39 6.17
CA GLU A 369 45.26 -1.04 4.91
C GLU A 369 44.30 -0.53 3.82
N VAL A 370 42.99 -0.72 3.98
CA VAL A 370 41.99 -0.33 2.98
C VAL A 370 41.97 1.18 2.73
N LEU A 371 42.24 1.97 3.77
CA LEU A 371 42.26 3.43 3.67
C LEU A 371 43.60 3.93 3.10
N ASP A 372 44.73 3.29 3.45
CA ASP A 372 46.04 3.61 2.89
C ASP A 372 46.19 3.15 1.42
N CYS A 373 45.56 2.04 1.04
CA CYS A 373 45.64 1.47 -0.33
C CYS A 373 44.54 1.97 -1.29
N TYR A 374 43.36 2.34 -0.79
CA TYR A 374 42.21 2.72 -1.64
C TYR A 374 41.68 4.13 -1.38
N GLY A 375 42.13 4.81 -0.32
CA GLY A 375 41.78 6.19 0.03
C GLY A 375 40.37 6.41 0.57
N CYS A 376 39.37 5.68 0.07
CA CYS A 376 37.95 6.00 0.24
C CYS A 376 37.07 4.75 0.08
N VAL A 377 36.11 4.56 1.00
CA VAL A 377 35.06 3.52 0.87
C VAL A 377 33.79 4.17 0.35
N ASP A 378 33.20 3.62 -0.72
CA ASP A 378 31.96 4.14 -1.29
C ASP A 378 30.72 3.40 -0.77
N ILE A 379 30.83 2.07 -0.59
CA ILE A 379 29.69 1.23 -0.19
C ILE A 379 30.09 0.31 0.95
N LEU A 380 29.34 0.35 2.06
CA LEU A 380 29.49 -0.57 3.18
C LEU A 380 28.31 -1.54 3.24
N VAL A 381 28.55 -2.83 3.08
CA VAL A 381 27.54 -3.90 3.19
C VAL A 381 27.69 -4.64 4.52
N ASN A 382 26.85 -4.24 5.49
CA ASN A 382 26.73 -4.88 6.80
C ASN A 382 25.86 -6.15 6.70
N ASN A 383 26.50 -7.28 6.40
CA ASN A 383 25.92 -8.62 6.27
C ASN A 383 26.14 -9.55 7.48
N ALA A 384 27.15 -9.29 8.30
CA ALA A 384 27.51 -10.16 9.42
C ALA A 384 26.33 -10.40 10.37
N SER A 385 26.04 -11.68 10.65
CA SER A 385 25.00 -12.00 11.61
C SER A 385 25.14 -13.36 12.26
N MET A 386 24.89 -13.42 13.58
CA MET A 386 24.76 -14.65 14.36
C MET A 386 23.28 -14.97 14.60
N LYS A 387 22.90 -16.24 14.39
CA LYS A 387 21.53 -16.75 14.55
C LYS A 387 21.49 -17.76 15.69
N VAL A 388 20.50 -17.64 16.57
CA VAL A 388 20.23 -18.59 17.66
C VAL A 388 18.74 -18.91 17.69
N LYS A 389 18.43 -20.18 17.95
CA LYS A 389 17.06 -20.68 18.12
C LYS A 389 16.98 -21.46 19.43
N GLY A 390 16.06 -21.09 20.30
CA GLY A 390 15.81 -21.76 21.58
C GLY A 390 14.71 -21.07 22.39
N PRO A 391 14.09 -21.76 23.36
CA PRO A 391 13.15 -21.14 24.30
C PRO A 391 13.84 -20.03 25.10
N ALA A 392 13.14 -18.92 25.35
CA ALA A 392 13.72 -17.75 26.02
C ALA A 392 14.32 -18.09 27.39
N HIS A 393 13.70 -18.98 28.17
CA HIS A 393 14.18 -19.38 29.49
C HIS A 393 15.39 -20.36 29.46
N LYS A 394 15.74 -20.93 28.30
CA LYS A 394 16.88 -21.86 28.15
C LYS A 394 18.13 -21.18 27.59
N ILE A 395 18.01 -19.97 27.04
CA ILE A 395 19.13 -19.23 26.47
C ILE A 395 19.81 -18.44 27.60
N SER A 396 21.14 -18.54 27.72
CA SER A 396 21.90 -17.80 28.72
C SER A 396 22.04 -16.32 28.34
N LEU A 397 22.11 -15.45 29.36
CA LEU A 397 22.34 -14.02 29.16
C LEU A 397 23.68 -13.72 28.46
N GLU A 398 24.69 -14.57 28.64
CA GLU A 398 25.97 -14.46 27.94
C GLU A 398 25.80 -14.67 26.43
N LEU A 399 24.97 -15.64 26.03
CA LEU A 399 24.67 -15.86 24.62
C LEU A 399 23.84 -14.71 24.05
N ASP A 400 22.91 -14.14 24.83
CA ASP A 400 22.16 -12.95 24.43
C ASP A 400 23.06 -11.74 24.17
N LYS A 401 24.01 -11.47 25.07
CA LYS A 401 25.03 -10.43 24.89
C LYS A 401 25.86 -10.68 23.64
N LYS A 402 26.34 -11.91 23.43
CA LYS A 402 27.13 -12.28 22.24
C LYS A 402 26.34 -12.07 20.94
N ILE A 403 25.02 -12.33 20.93
CA ILE A 403 24.15 -12.05 19.78
C ILE A 403 24.05 -10.55 19.53
N MET A 404 23.87 -9.75 20.58
CA MET A 404 23.83 -8.30 20.48
C MET A 404 25.17 -7.74 19.98
N ASP A 405 26.29 -8.22 20.51
CA ASP A 405 27.63 -7.84 20.09
C ASP A 405 27.85 -8.09 18.60
N ALA A 406 27.43 -9.25 18.10
CA ALA A 406 27.59 -9.60 16.70
C ALA A 406 26.63 -8.86 15.76
N ASN A 407 25.35 -8.75 16.11
CA ASN A 407 24.29 -8.26 15.20
C ASN A 407 24.02 -6.76 15.31
N TYR A 408 24.31 -6.13 16.45
CA TYR A 408 24.06 -4.72 16.73
C TYR A 408 25.37 -3.96 16.86
N PHE A 409 26.21 -4.28 17.86
CA PHE A 409 27.45 -3.54 18.08
C PHE A 409 28.46 -3.73 16.95
N GLY A 410 28.50 -4.88 16.28
CA GLY A 410 29.37 -5.12 15.12
C GLY A 410 29.13 -4.12 13.98
N PRO A 411 27.94 -4.11 13.35
CA PRO A 411 27.60 -3.15 12.29
C PRO A 411 27.73 -1.68 12.73
N ILE A 412 27.38 -1.38 13.97
CA ILE A 412 27.49 -0.02 14.52
C ILE A 412 28.94 0.38 14.70
N THR A 413 29.78 -0.50 15.22
CA THR A 413 31.21 -0.21 15.39
C THR A 413 31.92 -0.11 14.06
N LEU A 414 31.45 -0.74 12.99
CA LEU A 414 32.00 -0.51 11.65
C LEU A 414 31.50 0.81 11.04
N THR A 415 30.24 1.17 11.32
CA THR A 415 29.63 2.40 10.80
C THR A 415 30.13 3.65 11.54
N LYS A 416 30.13 3.60 12.88
CA LYS A 416 30.67 4.61 13.79
C LYS A 416 32.20 4.54 13.91
N GLY A 417 32.79 3.39 13.57
CA GLY A 417 34.18 3.04 13.79
C GLY A 417 35.13 4.17 13.47
N HIS A 418 35.79 4.59 14.54
CA HIS A 418 36.62 5.78 14.72
C HIS A 418 37.10 6.46 13.42
N VAL A 419 36.64 7.70 13.24
CA VAL A 419 37.23 8.78 12.42
C VAL A 419 37.17 8.62 10.89
N THR A 420 36.86 7.44 10.33
CA THR A 420 37.28 7.22 8.92
C THR A 420 36.24 6.71 7.92
N LEU A 421 35.12 6.09 8.34
CA LEU A 421 34.08 5.64 7.38
C LEU A 421 32.97 6.67 7.23
N LEU A 422 32.11 6.81 8.25
CA LEU A 422 31.00 7.75 8.20
C LEU A 422 31.47 9.22 8.07
N PRO A 423 32.48 9.71 8.83
CA PRO A 423 33.00 11.07 8.64
C PRO A 423 33.58 11.30 7.24
N ASN A 424 34.21 10.30 6.62
CA ASN A 424 34.74 10.43 5.25
C ASN A 424 33.59 10.51 4.22
N MET A 425 32.58 9.65 4.34
CA MET A 425 31.37 9.71 3.51
C MET A 425 30.64 11.05 3.65
N ILE A 426 30.53 11.57 4.88
CA ILE A 426 29.96 12.89 5.17
C ILE A 426 30.81 14.01 4.55
N SER A 427 32.13 13.98 4.72
CA SER A 427 33.05 15.01 4.19
C SER A 427 33.02 15.09 2.67
N ARG A 428 32.89 13.95 1.98
CA ARG A 428 32.80 13.86 0.53
C ARG A 428 31.37 14.02 0.02
N ARG A 429 30.39 14.09 0.91
CA ARG A 429 28.95 14.05 0.63
C ARG A 429 28.57 12.94 -0.35
N THR A 430 29.15 11.77 -0.14
CA THR A 430 28.89 10.61 -1.00
C THR A 430 29.23 9.33 -0.25
N GLY A 431 28.32 8.38 -0.31
CA GLY A 431 28.50 7.08 0.30
C GLY A 431 27.18 6.36 0.46
N GLN A 432 27.26 5.04 0.56
CA GLN A 432 26.08 4.22 0.81
C GLN A 432 26.36 3.14 1.83
N ILE A 433 25.46 3.02 2.81
CA ILE A 433 25.51 2.00 3.84
C ILE A 433 24.30 1.10 3.64
N VAL A 434 24.57 -0.19 3.42
CA VAL A 434 23.54 -1.21 3.25
C VAL A 434 23.56 -2.16 4.44
N LEU A 435 22.48 -2.16 5.23
CA LEU A 435 22.23 -3.14 6.27
C LEU A 435 21.48 -4.34 5.69
N VAL A 436 22.11 -5.50 5.67
CA VAL A 436 21.42 -6.78 5.41
C VAL A 436 20.85 -7.28 6.72
N ASN A 437 19.56 -7.04 6.93
CA ASN A 437 18.85 -7.37 8.15
C ASN A 437 18.05 -8.68 8.00
N ASN A 438 16.92 -8.78 8.67
CA ASN A 438 15.94 -9.84 8.49
C ASN A 438 14.55 -9.29 8.77
N ILE A 439 13.51 -9.90 8.19
CA ILE A 439 12.13 -9.53 8.51
C ILE A 439 11.82 -9.64 10.03
N GLN A 440 12.57 -10.46 10.76
CA GLN A 440 12.51 -10.57 12.22
C GLN A 440 13.00 -9.33 12.98
N GLY A 441 13.49 -8.30 12.28
CA GLY A 441 13.69 -6.96 12.83
C GLY A 441 12.42 -6.09 12.87
N LYS A 442 11.30 -6.57 12.32
CA LYS A 442 9.98 -5.89 12.35
C LYS A 442 8.96 -6.60 13.24
N PHE A 443 9.10 -7.92 13.39
CA PHE A 443 8.26 -8.72 14.29
C PHE A 443 9.03 -9.89 14.90
N GLY A 444 8.61 -10.30 16.10
CA GLY A 444 9.18 -11.45 16.79
C GLY A 444 8.62 -12.77 16.28
N ILE A 445 9.47 -13.79 16.16
CA ILE A 445 9.06 -15.18 15.96
C ILE A 445 9.43 -15.95 17.24
N PRO A 446 8.56 -16.86 17.73
CA PRO A 446 8.86 -17.68 18.90
C PRO A 446 10.17 -18.45 18.77
N PHE A 447 10.81 -18.71 19.91
CA PHE A 447 12.11 -19.39 20.01
C PHE A 447 13.29 -18.64 19.36
N ARG A 448 13.13 -17.34 19.05
CA ARG A 448 14.20 -16.51 18.47
C ARG A 448 14.31 -15.15 19.16
N THR A 449 13.96 -15.08 20.43
CA THR A 449 13.83 -13.84 21.21
C THR A 449 15.07 -12.95 21.09
N ALA A 450 16.25 -13.47 21.43
CA ALA A 450 17.50 -12.71 21.39
C ALA A 450 17.91 -12.28 19.97
N TYR A 451 17.72 -13.18 18.99
CA TYR A 451 17.98 -12.86 17.59
C TYR A 451 17.07 -11.75 17.07
N ALA A 452 15.76 -11.87 17.29
CA ALA A 452 14.79 -10.85 16.88
C ALA A 452 15.05 -9.51 17.58
N ALA A 453 15.34 -9.52 18.88
CA ALA A 453 15.71 -8.32 19.64
C ALA A 453 16.92 -7.61 19.02
N SER A 454 18.00 -8.35 18.72
CA SER A 454 19.20 -7.76 18.10
C SER A 454 18.93 -7.17 16.71
N LYS A 455 18.02 -7.77 15.92
CA LYS A 455 17.66 -7.31 14.58
C LYS A 455 16.72 -6.10 14.60
N HIS A 456 15.88 -5.96 15.63
CA HIS A 456 15.12 -4.73 15.90
C HIS A 456 16.04 -3.61 16.34
N ALA A 457 16.99 -3.88 17.25
CA ALA A 457 17.95 -2.90 17.73
C ALA A 457 18.82 -2.35 16.58
N ALA A 458 19.33 -3.23 15.72
CA ALA A 458 20.10 -2.82 14.54
C ALA A 458 19.24 -1.96 13.61
N LEU A 459 18.02 -2.40 13.29
CA LEU A 459 17.11 -1.63 12.43
C LEU A 459 16.85 -0.22 12.98
N GLY A 460 16.54 -0.09 14.28
CA GLY A 460 16.29 1.19 14.93
C GLY A 460 17.49 2.14 14.82
N PHE A 461 18.71 1.64 15.02
CA PHE A 461 19.91 2.44 14.85
C PHE A 461 20.09 2.96 13.41
N PHE A 462 19.94 2.10 12.40
CA PHE A 462 20.11 2.50 11.01
C PHE A 462 18.95 3.36 10.48
N ASP A 463 17.75 3.25 11.07
CA ASP A 463 16.63 4.14 10.78
C ASP A 463 16.89 5.56 11.32
N CYS A 464 17.43 5.70 12.54
CA CYS A 464 17.88 7.00 13.05
C CYS A 464 19.03 7.57 12.22
N LEU A 465 20.06 6.76 11.95
CA LEU A 465 21.23 7.18 11.18
C LEU A 465 20.81 7.70 9.80
N ARG A 466 19.83 7.06 9.16
CA ARG A 466 19.32 7.50 7.85
C ARG A 466 18.87 8.96 7.85
N ALA A 467 18.12 9.37 8.88
CA ALA A 467 17.63 10.74 9.01
C ALA A 467 18.79 11.70 9.34
N GLU A 468 19.73 11.28 10.18
CA GLU A 468 20.89 12.11 10.58
C GLU A 468 21.83 12.40 9.40
N VAL A 469 21.95 11.51 8.42
CA VAL A 469 22.95 11.62 7.35
C VAL A 469 22.39 12.07 6.00
N GLU A 470 21.08 12.28 5.91
CA GLU A 470 20.40 12.68 4.68
C GLU A 470 20.90 14.03 4.13
N GLU A 471 21.18 14.99 5.01
CA GLU A 471 21.75 16.30 4.64
C GLU A 471 23.12 16.19 3.95
N TYR A 472 23.85 15.09 4.20
CA TYR A 472 25.19 14.86 3.67
C TYR A 472 25.20 13.96 2.41
N ASP A 473 24.06 13.70 1.76
CA ASP A 473 23.93 12.80 0.59
C ASP A 473 24.56 11.40 0.81
N VAL A 474 24.54 10.94 2.06
CA VAL A 474 24.89 9.57 2.42
C VAL A 474 23.60 8.74 2.49
N VAL A 475 23.56 7.64 1.74
CA VAL A 475 22.33 6.82 1.65
C VAL A 475 22.43 5.65 2.61
N VAL A 476 21.42 5.49 3.47
CA VAL A 476 21.29 4.31 4.33
C VAL A 476 20.12 3.44 3.88
N SER A 477 20.44 2.24 3.40
CA SER A 477 19.49 1.27 2.87
C SER A 477 19.41 0.03 3.77
N THR A 478 18.21 -0.50 3.99
CA THR A 478 18.01 -1.76 4.71
C THR A 478 17.35 -2.80 3.82
N VAL A 479 18.00 -3.96 3.66
CA VAL A 479 17.46 -5.12 2.93
C VAL A 479 17.08 -6.19 3.94
N SER A 480 15.79 -6.49 4.03
CA SER A 480 15.21 -7.43 5.00
C SER A 480 14.63 -8.65 4.29
N PRO A 481 15.44 -9.71 4.05
CA PRO A 481 14.93 -10.98 3.56
C PRO A 481 14.20 -11.78 4.65
N THR A 482 13.38 -12.75 4.23
CA THR A 482 12.82 -13.78 5.14
C THR A 482 13.90 -14.83 5.47
N PHE A 483 13.56 -16.12 5.46
CA PHE A 483 14.54 -17.18 5.64
C PHE A 483 15.37 -17.31 4.37
N ILE A 484 16.68 -17.16 4.48
CA ILE A 484 17.60 -17.46 3.38
C ILE A 484 17.83 -18.97 3.38
N ARG A 485 17.62 -19.63 2.23
CA ARG A 485 17.96 -21.05 2.07
C ARG A 485 19.48 -21.18 2.11
N SER A 486 20.01 -21.84 3.14
CA SER A 486 21.41 -22.27 3.15
C SER A 486 21.50 -23.63 2.46
N TYR A 487 22.58 -23.89 1.71
CA TYR A 487 22.86 -25.14 0.97
C TYR A 487 23.05 -26.39 1.87
N HIS A 488 22.46 -26.44 3.06
CA HIS A 488 22.40 -27.69 3.83
C HIS A 488 21.33 -28.59 3.23
N VAL A 489 21.81 -29.58 2.47
CA VAL A 489 21.06 -30.74 1.98
C VAL A 489 20.51 -31.47 3.20
N TYR A 490 19.21 -31.33 3.47
CA TYR A 490 18.50 -32.25 4.35
C TYR A 490 18.05 -33.46 3.53
N PRO A 491 18.16 -34.69 4.07
CA PRO A 491 17.78 -35.90 3.36
C PRO A 491 16.29 -35.89 2.98
N VAL A 492 16.03 -36.57 1.87
CA VAL A 492 14.90 -36.50 0.93
C VAL A 492 13.50 -36.75 1.52
N PHE A 493 13.33 -36.99 2.83
CA PHE A 493 12.10 -37.60 3.36
C PHE A 493 11.04 -36.66 3.98
N PHE A 494 11.35 -35.38 4.25
CA PHE A 494 10.35 -34.44 4.82
C PHE A 494 10.17 -33.18 3.96
N ARG A 495 9.27 -33.28 2.97
CA ARG A 495 8.81 -32.13 2.17
C ARG A 495 7.90 -31.19 3.00
N LYS A 496 8.48 -30.40 3.90
CA LYS A 496 7.88 -29.12 4.31
C LYS A 496 8.37 -28.08 3.30
N LEU A 497 7.46 -27.56 2.47
CA LEU A 497 7.73 -26.57 1.43
C LEU A 497 8.52 -25.38 2.03
N THR A 498 9.84 -25.32 1.79
CA THR A 498 10.71 -24.33 2.43
C THR A 498 10.57 -22.99 1.73
N TYR A 499 9.64 -22.15 2.18
CA TYR A 499 9.40 -20.79 1.67
C TYR A 499 10.54 -19.80 2.02
N GLY A 500 11.76 -20.06 1.53
CA GLY A 500 12.93 -19.20 1.72
C GLY A 500 13.48 -18.62 0.42
N VAL A 501 14.11 -17.45 0.51
CA VAL A 501 14.74 -16.74 -0.61
C VAL A 501 16.13 -17.31 -0.88
N HIS A 502 16.53 -17.40 -2.15
CA HIS A 502 17.87 -17.87 -2.53
C HIS A 502 18.91 -16.78 -2.24
N PRO A 503 20.12 -17.11 -1.75
CA PRO A 503 21.16 -16.12 -1.45
C PRO A 503 21.56 -15.28 -2.67
N VAL A 504 21.54 -15.87 -3.88
CA VAL A 504 21.80 -15.16 -5.15
C VAL A 504 20.79 -14.03 -5.36
N ASP A 505 19.49 -14.30 -5.19
CA ASP A 505 18.44 -13.29 -5.39
C ASP A 505 18.61 -12.11 -4.42
N VAL A 506 19.01 -12.41 -3.17
CA VAL A 506 19.26 -11.38 -2.16
C VAL A 506 20.49 -10.56 -2.51
N ALA A 507 21.57 -11.19 -2.96
CA ALA A 507 22.77 -10.48 -3.41
C ALA A 507 22.49 -9.55 -4.60
N GLU A 508 21.72 -10.02 -5.59
CA GLU A 508 21.31 -9.18 -6.71
C GLU A 508 20.41 -8.02 -6.26
N GLU A 509 19.48 -8.26 -5.33
CA GLU A 509 18.64 -7.18 -4.81
C GLU A 509 19.42 -6.17 -3.97
N VAL A 510 20.45 -6.59 -3.24
CA VAL A 510 21.38 -5.68 -2.57
C VAL A 510 22.06 -4.77 -3.61
N MET A 511 22.57 -5.32 -4.72
CA MET A 511 23.15 -4.53 -5.81
C MET A 511 22.12 -3.60 -6.47
N ARG A 512 20.88 -4.06 -6.70
CA ARG A 512 19.80 -3.21 -7.23
C ARG A 512 19.44 -2.08 -6.25
N THR A 513 19.48 -2.34 -4.95
CA THR A 513 19.21 -1.38 -3.87
C THR A 513 20.28 -0.31 -3.83
N VAL A 514 21.55 -0.68 -4.04
CA VAL A 514 22.66 0.27 -4.20
C VAL A 514 22.35 1.27 -5.31
N ARG A 515 22.05 0.80 -6.51
CA ARG A 515 21.69 1.68 -7.63
C ARG A 515 20.43 2.52 -7.36
N ARG A 516 19.36 1.89 -6.87
CA ARG A 516 18.06 2.56 -6.68
C ARG A 516 18.06 3.52 -5.49
N LYS A 517 19.09 3.49 -4.64
CA LYS A 517 19.14 4.22 -3.36
C LYS A 517 17.88 4.01 -2.50
N LYS A 518 17.25 2.84 -2.60
CA LYS A 518 15.98 2.57 -1.92
C LYS A 518 16.26 2.38 -0.42
N GLN A 519 15.51 3.09 0.41
CA GLN A 519 15.72 3.12 1.86
C GLN A 519 15.40 1.76 2.52
N GLU A 520 14.33 1.08 2.10
CA GLU A 520 13.92 -0.19 2.67
C GLU A 520 13.40 -1.18 1.62
N VAL A 521 13.86 -2.43 1.69
CA VAL A 521 13.47 -3.51 0.79
C VAL A 521 13.09 -4.77 1.57
N PHE A 522 11.88 -5.28 1.33
CA PHE A 522 11.40 -6.54 1.90
C PHE A 522 11.43 -7.67 0.87
N MET A 523 12.39 -8.57 1.02
CA MET A 523 12.46 -9.80 0.22
C MET A 523 11.74 -10.92 0.96
N ALA A 524 10.42 -10.91 0.84
CA ALA A 524 9.54 -11.76 1.60
C ALA A 524 8.39 -12.27 0.72
N ASN A 525 8.00 -13.51 0.96
CA ASN A 525 6.78 -14.06 0.38
C ASN A 525 5.56 -13.27 0.88
N PRO A 526 4.41 -13.34 0.17
CA PRO A 526 3.22 -12.57 0.53
C PRO A 526 2.78 -12.77 1.99
N ILE A 527 2.93 -13.99 2.53
CA ILE A 527 2.53 -14.32 3.91
C ILE A 527 3.36 -13.55 4.95
N PRO A 528 4.71 -13.63 5.02
CA PRO A 528 5.47 -12.80 5.94
C PRO A 528 5.31 -11.29 5.73
N LYS A 529 5.07 -10.82 4.49
CA LYS A 529 4.75 -9.40 4.24
C LYS A 529 3.44 -9.00 4.88
N ALA A 530 2.38 -9.79 4.66
CA ALA A 530 1.09 -9.59 5.30
C ALA A 530 1.21 -9.60 6.82
N ALA A 531 2.05 -10.49 7.38
CA ALA A 531 2.29 -10.57 8.82
C ALA A 531 2.86 -9.27 9.43
N VAL A 532 3.70 -8.52 8.69
CA VAL A 532 4.16 -7.19 9.12
C VAL A 532 2.97 -6.25 9.26
N TYR A 533 2.11 -6.16 8.24
CA TYR A 533 0.93 -5.32 8.27
C TYR A 533 -0.09 -5.75 9.33
N VAL A 534 -0.33 -7.05 9.48
CA VAL A 534 -1.25 -7.60 10.49
C VAL A 534 -0.74 -7.29 11.90
N ARG A 535 0.57 -7.37 12.16
CA ARG A 535 1.14 -6.91 13.44
C ARG A 535 0.88 -5.42 13.67
N THR A 536 1.00 -4.59 12.63
CA THR A 536 0.80 -3.14 12.74
C THR A 536 -0.67 -2.76 12.97
N PHE A 537 -1.61 -3.36 12.23
CA PHE A 537 -3.03 -3.00 12.27
C PHE A 537 -3.84 -3.82 13.29
N PHE A 538 -3.48 -5.08 13.51
CA PHE A 538 -4.21 -6.03 14.37
C PHE A 538 -3.25 -6.80 15.31
N PRO A 539 -2.57 -6.11 16.25
CA PRO A 539 -1.54 -6.72 17.08
C PRO A 539 -2.06 -7.88 17.94
N GLU A 540 -3.25 -7.76 18.53
CA GLU A 540 -3.85 -8.83 19.35
C GLU A 540 -4.08 -10.10 18.55
N PHE A 541 -4.63 -9.97 17.34
CA PHE A 541 -4.83 -11.09 16.43
C PHE A 541 -3.50 -11.72 16.02
N PHE A 542 -2.51 -10.90 15.65
CA PHE A 542 -1.17 -11.39 15.32
C PHE A 542 -0.57 -12.22 16.46
N PHE A 543 -0.57 -11.70 17.68
CA PHE A 543 0.00 -12.40 18.82
C PHE A 543 -0.80 -13.64 19.23
N ALA A 544 -2.12 -13.64 19.08
CA ALA A 544 -2.95 -14.83 19.28
C ALA A 544 -2.58 -15.97 18.31
N VAL A 545 -2.44 -15.66 17.01
CA VAL A 545 -2.02 -16.62 15.98
C VAL A 545 -0.61 -17.15 16.27
N VAL A 546 0.33 -16.26 16.60
CA VAL A 546 1.71 -16.66 16.91
C VAL A 546 1.79 -17.52 18.17
N ALA A 547 1.02 -17.20 19.21
CA ALA A 547 0.95 -17.98 20.44
C ALA A 547 0.32 -19.37 20.22
N CYS A 548 -0.71 -19.48 19.38
CA CYS A 548 -1.32 -20.75 19.01
C CYS A 548 -0.28 -21.69 18.36
N GLY A 549 0.54 -21.18 17.44
CA GLY A 549 1.59 -21.95 16.77
C GLY A 549 2.71 -22.44 17.70
N VAL A 550 2.86 -21.88 18.91
CA VAL A 550 3.80 -22.39 19.92
C VAL A 550 3.22 -23.62 20.62
N LYS A 551 1.93 -23.61 20.99
CA LYS A 551 1.25 -24.72 21.67
C LYS A 551 1.30 -25.99 20.82
N GLU A 552 1.09 -25.85 19.51
CA GLU A 552 1.16 -26.97 18.57
C GLU A 552 2.55 -27.59 18.50
N ARG A 553 3.63 -26.78 18.55
CA ARG A 553 5.01 -27.29 18.52
C ARG A 553 5.48 -27.96 19.81
N LEU A 554 4.93 -27.58 20.96
CA LEU A 554 5.23 -28.23 22.24
C LEU A 554 4.52 -29.58 22.39
N ASN A 555 3.46 -29.83 21.61
CA ASN A 555 2.71 -31.09 21.61
C ASN A 555 3.24 -32.12 20.60
N VAL A 556 4.25 -31.78 19.79
CA VAL A 556 4.95 -32.73 18.93
C VAL A 556 6.08 -33.36 19.76
N PRO A 557 6.07 -34.68 20.01
CA PRO A 557 7.18 -35.33 20.72
C PRO A 557 8.49 -35.06 19.98
N GLU A 558 9.54 -34.69 20.72
CA GLU A 558 10.87 -34.47 20.17
C GLU A 558 11.38 -35.78 19.57
N GLU A 559 11.38 -35.90 18.23
CA GLU A 559 12.20 -36.90 17.55
C GLU A 559 13.67 -36.49 17.73
N GLY A 560 14.41 -37.35 18.44
CA GLY A 560 15.80 -37.14 18.88
C GLY A 560 16.84 -37.13 17.78
#